data_AF-A0A4U6CB78-F1
#
_entry.id   AF-A0A4U6CB78-F1
#
_cell.length_a   1.000
_cell.length_b   1.000
_cell.length_c   1.000
_cell.angle_alpha   90.00
_cell.angle_beta   90.00
_cell.angle_gamma   90.00
#
_symmetry.space_group_name_H-M   'P 1'
#
loop_
_entity.id
_entity.type
_entity.pdbx_description
1 polymer ?
#
loop_
_entity_poly.entity_id
_entity_poly.type
_entity_poly.pdbx_seq_one_letter_code
_entity_poly.pdbx_strand_id
1 'polypeptide(L)'
;MANRVILGAFDGTYVLRVSRPGFNVLSTGLPNESLVFDSRWVESSNIFMQGAVSPVNPPPWNIDIPFGTTFALPPVILYAVTDDGGGTYNVYENVGTHVRINGATNGAGPITSFRIGFDVAQYNQIVHYYVLRNFHG
;
A
#
# COMPACT_ATOMS: atom_id res chain seq x y z
N MET A 1 12.03 -9.48 -37.32
CA MET A 1 11.06 -9.51 -36.19
C MET A 1 11.53 -8.54 -35.13
N ALA A 2 10.61 -7.82 -34.47
CA ALA A 2 10.96 -6.93 -33.37
C ALA A 2 11.11 -7.72 -32.07
N ASN A 3 12.12 -7.41 -31.25
CA ASN A 3 12.24 -7.98 -29.91
C ASN A 3 11.13 -7.43 -29.03
N ARG A 4 10.40 -8.31 -28.35
CA ARG A 4 9.18 -7.94 -27.62
C ARG A 4 9.27 -8.01 -26.11
N VAL A 5 10.24 -8.78 -25.61
CA VAL A 5 10.45 -8.98 -24.18
C VAL A 5 11.92 -8.80 -23.91
N ILE A 6 12.25 -8.05 -22.88
CA ILE A 6 13.58 -8.01 -22.28
C ILE A 6 13.44 -8.31 -20.80
N LEU A 7 14.30 -9.19 -20.32
CA LEU A 7 14.54 -9.46 -18.91
C LEU A 7 16.05 -9.37 -18.71
N GLY A 8 16.52 -8.30 -18.07
CA GLY A 8 17.94 -8.08 -17.90
C GLY A 8 18.32 -6.60 -17.93
N ALA A 9 19.61 -6.34 -18.15
CA ALA A 9 20.15 -4.99 -18.23
C ALA A 9 19.64 -4.26 -19.47
N PHE A 10 19.03 -3.09 -19.27
CA PHE A 10 18.56 -2.17 -20.28
C PHE A 10 18.81 -0.76 -19.75
N ASP A 11 19.34 0.17 -20.57
CA ASP A 11 19.66 1.56 -20.17
C ASP A 11 20.42 1.76 -18.84
N GLY A 12 21.20 0.75 -18.43
CA GLY A 12 21.95 0.76 -17.17
C GLY A 12 21.17 0.24 -15.95
N THR A 13 19.91 -0.17 -16.11
CA THR A 13 19.07 -0.74 -15.07
C THR A 13 18.63 -2.18 -15.41
N TYR A 14 18.39 -3.02 -14.40
CA TYR A 14 17.82 -4.35 -14.63
C TYR A 14 16.30 -4.26 -14.62
N VAL A 15 15.67 -4.68 -15.72
CA VAL A 15 14.23 -4.50 -15.94
C VAL A 15 13.58 -5.72 -16.57
N LEU A 16 12.28 -5.83 -16.38
CA LEU A 16 11.38 -6.59 -17.25
C LEU A 16 10.55 -5.59 -18.05
N ARG A 17 10.71 -5.57 -19.38
CA ARG A 17 9.87 -4.75 -20.28
C ARG A 17 9.24 -5.61 -21.35
N VAL A 18 7.98 -5.31 -21.68
CA VAL A 18 7.21 -6.00 -22.71
C VAL A 18 6.58 -4.98 -23.65
N SER A 19 6.80 -5.12 -24.96
CA SER A 19 6.27 -4.21 -25.97
C SER A 19 4.97 -4.69 -26.60
N ARG A 20 4.17 -3.72 -27.07
CA ARG A 20 3.04 -3.99 -27.98
C ARG A 20 3.56 -4.55 -29.31
N PRO A 21 2.74 -5.31 -30.06
CA PRO A 21 3.12 -5.80 -31.39
C PRO A 21 3.61 -4.65 -32.29
N GLY A 22 4.68 -4.89 -33.06
CA GLY A 22 5.25 -3.90 -33.97
C GLY A 22 6.34 -2.98 -33.35
N PHE A 23 6.50 -2.97 -32.03
CA PHE A 23 7.49 -2.15 -31.33
C PHE A 23 8.67 -2.98 -30.82
N ASN A 24 9.90 -2.51 -31.04
CA ASN A 24 11.13 -3.18 -30.60
C ASN A 24 11.55 -2.69 -29.20
N VAL A 25 11.37 -3.53 -28.19
CA VAL A 25 11.61 -3.23 -26.77
C VAL A 25 13.05 -2.77 -26.45
N LEU A 26 14.01 -3.04 -27.34
CA LEU A 26 15.39 -2.57 -27.20
C LEU A 26 15.58 -1.09 -27.55
N SER A 27 14.57 -0.42 -28.10
CA SER A 27 14.63 1.02 -28.34
C SER A 27 14.46 1.78 -27.03
N THR A 28 15.49 2.56 -26.65
CA THR A 28 15.50 3.40 -25.44
C THR A 28 14.54 4.58 -25.53
N GLY A 29 14.23 5.05 -26.75
CA GLY A 29 13.26 6.11 -27.01
C GLY A 29 11.82 5.64 -27.23
N LEU A 30 11.47 4.42 -26.80
CA LEU A 30 10.10 3.93 -26.92
C LEU A 30 9.16 4.71 -25.99
N PRO A 31 8.07 5.31 -26.51
CA PRO A 31 7.05 5.92 -25.66
C PRO A 31 6.32 4.86 -24.83
N ASN A 32 5.81 5.25 -23.66
CA ASN A 32 5.17 4.33 -22.71
C ASN A 32 3.95 3.63 -23.30
N GLU A 33 3.20 4.29 -24.19
CA GLU A 33 2.01 3.76 -24.85
C GLU A 33 2.33 2.60 -25.80
N SER A 34 3.59 2.45 -26.21
CA SER A 34 4.08 1.34 -27.03
C SER A 34 4.48 0.12 -26.19
N LEU A 35 4.47 0.23 -24.87
CA LEU A 35 4.73 -0.86 -23.94
C LEU A 35 3.41 -1.43 -23.40
N VAL A 36 3.43 -2.71 -23.08
CA VAL A 36 2.38 -3.38 -22.32
C VAL A 36 2.76 -3.44 -20.84
N PHE A 37 4.05 -3.49 -20.55
CA PHE A 37 4.58 -3.56 -19.20
C PHE A 37 6.02 -3.00 -19.15
N ASP A 38 6.35 -2.32 -18.07
CA ASP A 38 7.71 -1.94 -17.70
C ASP A 38 7.82 -2.02 -16.17
N SER A 39 8.73 -2.84 -15.65
CA SER A 39 8.91 -3.02 -14.21
C SER A 39 9.32 -1.75 -13.46
N ARG A 40 9.64 -0.67 -14.18
CA ARG A 40 9.95 0.65 -13.60
C ARG A 40 8.73 1.54 -13.48
N TRP A 41 7.59 1.16 -14.06
CA TRP A 41 6.37 1.91 -13.86
C TRP A 41 6.04 1.94 -12.37
N VAL A 42 5.74 3.14 -11.88
CA VAL A 42 5.23 3.31 -10.52
C VAL A 42 3.82 2.74 -10.54
N GLU A 43 3.69 1.49 -10.12
CA GLU A 43 2.39 0.87 -9.92
C GLU A 43 1.70 1.55 -8.72
N SER A 44 0.54 2.14 -9.00
CA SER A 44 -0.32 2.69 -7.95
C SER A 44 -0.77 1.57 -7.03
N SER A 45 -0.78 1.84 -5.72
CA SER A 45 -1.46 0.99 -4.75
C SER A 45 -0.88 -0.42 -4.58
N ASN A 46 0.44 -0.59 -4.77
CA ASN A 46 1.09 -1.83 -4.37
C ASN A 46 1.00 -2.03 -2.85
N ILE A 47 0.38 -3.13 -2.44
CA ILE A 47 0.34 -3.58 -1.04
C ILE A 47 1.75 -3.99 -0.65
N PHE A 48 2.37 -3.26 0.27
CA PHE A 48 3.71 -3.58 0.76
C PHE A 48 3.69 -4.17 2.18
N MET A 49 2.58 -4.00 2.90
CA MET A 49 2.39 -4.54 4.24
C MET A 49 0.93 -4.93 4.41
N GLN A 50 0.68 -6.04 5.09
CA GLN A 50 -0.65 -6.46 5.52
C GLN A 50 -0.55 -7.12 6.89
N GLY A 51 -1.65 -7.15 7.63
CA GLY A 51 -1.69 -7.88 8.88
C GLY A 51 -3.06 -7.85 9.53
N ALA A 52 -3.11 -8.39 10.74
CA ALA A 52 -4.28 -8.37 11.58
C ALA A 52 -3.89 -8.02 13.01
N VAL A 53 -4.72 -7.23 13.68
CA VAL A 53 -4.56 -6.91 15.10
C VAL A 53 -5.89 -7.05 15.82
N SER A 54 -5.82 -7.44 17.08
CA SER A 54 -6.98 -7.57 17.96
C SER A 54 -6.64 -6.92 19.30
N PRO A 55 -7.59 -6.22 19.94
CA PRO A 55 -7.33 -5.66 21.26
C PRO A 55 -7.24 -6.81 22.27
N VAL A 56 -6.16 -6.85 23.05
CA VAL A 56 -6.02 -7.81 24.16
C VAL A 56 -6.89 -7.33 25.32
N ASN A 57 -7.58 -8.21 26.05
CA ASN A 57 -8.30 -7.85 27.27
C ASN A 57 -7.48 -8.19 28.53
N PRO A 58 -7.18 -7.24 29.44
CA PRO A 58 -7.45 -5.81 29.34
C PRO A 58 -6.41 -5.10 28.46
N PRO A 59 -6.74 -3.92 27.92
CA PRO A 59 -6.12 -3.43 26.69
C PRO A 59 -5.08 -2.35 26.92
N PRO A 60 -4.25 -2.10 25.92
CA PRO A 60 -4.20 -0.80 25.28
C PRO A 60 -5.31 -0.72 24.21
N TRP A 61 -6.23 0.26 24.34
CA TRP A 61 -7.31 0.51 23.37
C TRP A 61 -6.81 1.01 22.00
N ASN A 62 -5.49 1.20 21.89
CA ASN A 62 -4.80 1.69 20.71
C ASN A 62 -3.63 0.75 20.43
N ILE A 63 -3.45 0.37 19.16
CA ILE A 63 -2.29 -0.40 18.72
C ILE A 63 -1.53 0.43 17.67
N ASP A 64 -0.25 0.68 17.94
CA ASP A 64 0.68 1.26 16.98
C ASP A 64 1.32 0.15 16.15
N ILE A 65 1.23 0.29 14.83
CA ILE A 65 1.73 -0.69 13.87
C ILE A 65 2.88 -0.02 13.11
N PRO A 66 4.14 -0.46 13.33
CA PRO A 66 5.29 0.08 12.63
C PRO A 66 5.33 -0.42 11.19
N PHE A 67 5.67 0.46 10.25
CA PHE A 67 5.84 0.08 8.85
C PHE A 67 7.14 -0.70 8.58
N GLY A 68 8.09 -0.69 9.52
CA GLY A 68 9.43 -1.24 9.33
C GLY A 68 10.32 -0.42 8.36
N THR A 69 9.78 0.69 7.83
CA THR A 69 10.48 1.65 6.98
C THR A 69 9.93 3.05 7.25
N THR A 70 10.63 4.06 6.74
CA THR A 70 10.21 5.46 6.82
C THR A 70 9.66 5.90 5.47
N PHE A 71 8.44 6.44 5.47
CA PHE A 71 7.85 7.05 4.28
C PHE A 71 8.00 8.57 4.30
N ALA A 72 8.34 9.12 3.13
CA ALA A 72 8.36 10.56 2.89
C ALA A 72 6.94 11.16 2.74
N LEU A 73 5.97 10.33 2.33
CA LEU A 73 4.56 10.70 2.20
C LEU A 73 3.67 9.64 2.88
N PRO A 74 2.49 10.01 3.41
CA PRO A 74 1.61 9.06 4.09
C PRO A 74 1.19 7.93 3.13
N PRO A 75 1.43 6.65 3.45
CA PRO A 75 0.89 5.56 2.65
C PRO A 75 -0.64 5.51 2.77
N VAL A 76 -1.29 4.87 1.80
CA VAL A 76 -2.73 4.58 1.89
C VAL A 76 -2.93 3.36 2.77
N ILE A 77 -3.89 3.41 3.67
CA ILE A 77 -4.23 2.28 4.55
C ILE A 77 -5.68 1.91 4.27
N LEU A 78 -5.89 0.63 3.93
CA LEU A 78 -7.20 0.00 3.87
C LEU A 78 -7.32 -0.93 5.07
N TYR A 79 -8.46 -0.92 5.74
CA TYR A 79 -8.71 -1.88 6.81
C TYR A 79 -10.16 -2.36 6.78
N ALA A 80 -10.35 -3.55 7.35
CA ALA A 80 -11.65 -4.18 7.55
C ALA A 80 -11.71 -4.70 8.99
N VAL A 81 -12.86 -4.51 9.64
CA VAL A 81 -13.09 -4.97 11.00
C VAL A 81 -14.04 -6.16 10.95
N THR A 82 -13.66 -7.24 11.61
CA THR A 82 -14.52 -8.39 11.88
C THR A 82 -14.80 -8.44 13.38
N ASP A 83 -16.06 -8.68 13.72
CA ASP A 83 -16.51 -8.92 15.08
C ASP A 83 -17.15 -10.32 15.21
N ASP A 84 -17.22 -10.83 16.44
CA ASP A 84 -17.86 -12.10 16.78
C ASP A 84 -19.37 -12.13 16.42
N GLY A 85 -19.96 -10.97 16.08
CA GLY A 85 -21.36 -10.82 15.66
C GLY A 85 -21.61 -11.11 14.17
N GLY A 86 -20.56 -11.42 13.39
CA GLY A 86 -20.68 -11.69 11.95
C GLY A 86 -20.90 -10.44 11.10
N GLY A 87 -20.76 -9.25 11.68
CA GLY A 87 -20.85 -7.98 10.96
C GLY A 87 -19.52 -7.69 10.28
N THR A 88 -19.47 -7.79 8.95
CA THR A 88 -18.34 -7.23 8.19
C THR A 88 -18.57 -5.74 8.05
N TYR A 89 -17.86 -4.91 8.82
CA TYR A 89 -17.98 -3.46 8.73
C TYR A 89 -16.86 -2.84 7.89
N ASN A 90 -17.29 -2.22 6.78
CA ASN A 90 -16.70 -1.16 5.95
C ASN A 90 -15.18 -1.17 5.68
N VAL A 91 -14.84 -1.20 4.39
CA VAL A 91 -13.52 -0.77 3.89
C VAL A 91 -13.47 0.75 4.01
N TYR A 92 -12.60 1.26 4.87
CA TYR A 92 -12.34 2.69 4.92
C TYR A 92 -10.99 2.98 4.28
N GLU A 93 -11.03 3.86 3.28
CA GLU A 93 -9.85 4.55 2.78
C GLU A 93 -9.48 5.67 3.76
N ASN A 94 -8.19 5.89 4.00
CA ASN A 94 -7.78 7.09 4.69
C ASN A 94 -8.00 8.32 3.80
N VAL A 95 -9.21 8.87 3.85
CA VAL A 95 -9.50 10.29 3.60
C VAL A 95 -10.37 10.79 4.76
N GLY A 96 -9.83 10.72 5.98
CA GLY A 96 -10.38 11.36 7.17
C GLY A 96 -11.69 10.79 7.76
N THR A 97 -11.72 10.78 9.10
CA THR A 97 -12.89 10.92 10.02
C THR A 97 -13.52 9.71 10.71
N HIS A 98 -13.42 8.45 10.26
CA HIS A 98 -14.12 7.35 10.96
C HIS A 98 -13.25 6.24 11.57
N VAL A 99 -11.95 6.18 11.24
CA VAL A 99 -10.93 5.61 12.14
C VAL A 99 -9.93 6.68 12.50
N ARG A 100 -9.76 6.88 13.81
CA ARG A 100 -8.74 7.79 14.32
C ARG A 100 -7.39 7.08 14.25
N ILE A 101 -6.72 7.20 13.10
CA ILE A 101 -5.27 7.04 13.03
C ILE A 101 -4.66 8.24 13.77
N ASN A 102 -4.60 8.15 15.09
CA ASN A 102 -3.92 9.13 15.92
C ASN A 102 -2.41 8.97 15.71
N GLY A 103 -1.88 9.67 14.71
CA GLY A 103 -0.46 9.68 14.35
C GLY A 103 -0.10 10.68 13.25
N ALA A 104 -1.06 11.12 12.43
CA ALA A 104 -0.86 12.22 11.50
C ALA A 104 -1.52 13.50 12.01
N THR A 105 -1.15 13.96 13.21
CA THR A 105 -1.38 15.36 13.56
C THR A 105 -0.42 16.21 12.73
N ASN A 106 -0.81 16.54 11.50
CA ASN A 106 -0.39 17.74 10.77
C ASN A 106 1.12 18.07 10.78
N GLY A 107 1.99 17.06 10.74
CA GLY A 107 3.44 17.25 10.82
C GLY A 107 4.13 16.75 9.57
N ALA A 108 4.84 17.63 8.88
CA ALA A 108 5.76 17.32 7.78
C ALA A 108 7.01 16.57 8.30
N GLY A 109 6.80 15.39 8.88
CA GLY A 109 7.82 14.54 9.48
C GLY A 109 7.82 13.13 8.88
N PRO A 110 8.93 12.39 9.04
CA PRO A 110 9.04 11.01 8.58
C PRO A 110 7.95 10.12 9.19
N ILE A 111 7.23 9.38 8.36
CA ILE A 111 6.11 8.54 8.81
C ILE A 111 6.59 7.10 8.94
N THR A 112 6.56 6.56 10.16
CA THR A 112 7.14 5.25 10.51
C THR A 112 6.12 4.25 11.03
N SER A 113 4.90 4.68 11.35
CA SER A 113 3.83 3.84 11.86
C SER A 113 2.45 4.43 11.56
N PHE A 114 1.43 3.62 11.82
CA PHE A 114 0.05 4.07 11.94
C PHE A 114 -0.59 3.47 13.19
N ARG A 115 -1.65 4.12 13.68
CA ARG A 115 -2.39 3.70 14.88
C ARG A 115 -3.78 3.22 14.52
N ILE A 116 -4.22 2.12 15.12
CA ILE A 116 -5.62 1.67 15.10
C ILE A 116 -6.19 1.87 16.51
N GLY A 117 -7.29 2.61 16.62
CA GLY A 117 -8.05 2.76 17.87
C GLY A 117 -9.28 1.85 17.85
N PHE A 118 -9.58 1.24 18.99
CA PHE A 118 -10.74 0.36 19.19
C PHE A 118 -11.75 1.05 20.11
N ASP A 119 -13.00 1.16 19.67
CA ASP A 119 -14.08 1.70 20.50
C ASP A 119 -14.71 0.59 21.35
N VAL A 120 -14.63 0.78 22.66
CA VAL A 120 -15.40 0.15 23.76
C VAL A 120 -15.43 -1.40 23.81
N ALA A 121 -14.57 -1.95 24.67
CA ALA A 121 -14.71 -3.06 25.64
C ALA A 121 -15.58 -4.33 25.43
N GLN A 122 -16.34 -4.53 24.35
CA GLN A 122 -17.41 -5.54 24.37
C GLN A 122 -17.34 -6.66 23.33
N TYR A 123 -16.39 -6.65 22.38
CA TYR A 123 -16.29 -7.71 21.36
C TYR A 123 -14.83 -8.06 21.04
N ASN A 124 -14.54 -9.34 20.75
CA ASN A 124 -13.27 -9.68 20.12
C ASN A 124 -13.31 -9.13 18.69
N GLN A 125 -12.71 -7.96 18.50
CA GLN A 125 -12.56 -7.37 17.19
C GLN A 125 -11.24 -7.81 16.58
N ILE A 126 -11.24 -8.17 15.31
CA ILE A 126 -10.02 -8.37 14.53
C ILE A 126 -10.03 -7.33 13.42
N VAL A 127 -9.00 -6.50 13.37
CA VAL A 127 -8.81 -5.51 12.31
C VAL A 127 -7.77 -6.05 11.36
N HIS A 128 -8.22 -6.39 10.15
CA HIS A 128 -7.35 -6.70 9.03
C HIS A 128 -6.97 -5.40 8.33
N TYR A 129 -5.70 -5.25 7.95
CA TYR A 129 -5.22 -4.04 7.28
C TYR A 129 -4.29 -4.36 6.11
N TYR A 130 -4.27 -3.44 5.16
CA TYR A 130 -3.38 -3.39 4.01
C TYR A 130 -2.80 -1.99 3.93
N VAL A 131 -1.48 -1.91 3.74
CA VAL A 131 -0.77 -0.66 3.57
C VAL A 131 -0.23 -0.62 2.14
N LEU A 132 -0.60 0.42 1.43
CA LEU A 132 -0.37 0.60 0.01
C LEU A 132 0.49 1.84 -0.20
N ARG A 133 1.37 1.81 -1.20
CA ARG A 133 2.15 3.00 -1.57
C ARG A 133 1.22 4.11 -2.09
N ASN A 134 1.48 5.33 -1.64
CA ASN A 134 0.74 6.51 -2.08
C ASN A 134 1.10 6.87 -3.54
N PHE A 135 0.08 7.28 -4.30
CA PHE A 135 0.14 7.71 -5.69
C PHE A 135 0.99 8.98 -5.93
N HIS A 136 1.12 9.84 -4.91
CA HIS A 136 1.79 11.14 -5.03
C HIS A 136 3.28 11.13 -4.67
N GLY A 137 3.90 9.95 -4.56
CA GLY A 137 5.34 9.78 -4.31
C GLY A 137 6.15 9.56 -5.57
#